data_AF-A0A952S9E3-F1
#
_entry.id   AF-A0A952S9E3-F1
#
_cell.length_a   1.000
_cell.length_b   1.000
_cell.length_c   1.000
_cell.angle_alpha   90.00
_cell.angle_beta   90.00
_cell.angle_gamma   90.00
#
_symmetry.space_group_name_H-M   'P 1'
#
loop_
_entity.id
_entity.type
_entity.pdbx_description
1 polymer ?
#
loop_
_entity_poly.entity_id
_entity_poly.type
_entity_poly.pdbx_seq_one_letter_code
_entity_poly.pdbx_strand_id
1 'polypeptide(L)'
;MRFRDEREIYELVAEFEAATIDRNAWKHAEHLAVALVYVVNFGEAEALEKMRSGLFILLEKGFCVDLTIEMPYHETLTVFWIKAVDRFNAARMSASLLERANQLIETHDKDLPLKYYTREALFSDEARRVFVQGDIQTL
;
A
#
# COMPACT_ATOMS: atom_id res chain seq x y z
N MET A 1 -13.53 -1.61 -5.92
CA MET A 1 -13.61 -0.16 -5.66
C MET A 1 -13.35 0.55 -6.98
N ARG A 2 -13.95 1.71 -7.24
CA ARG A 2 -13.65 2.57 -8.39
C ARG A 2 -13.93 4.01 -8.00
N PHE A 3 -12.96 4.91 -8.19
CA PHE A 3 -13.12 6.33 -7.93
C PHE A 3 -13.83 7.02 -9.10
N ARG A 4 -14.65 8.02 -8.78
CA ARG A 4 -15.41 8.83 -9.74
C ARG A 4 -14.62 10.03 -10.22
N ASP A 5 -13.83 10.64 -9.33
CA ASP A 5 -12.94 11.76 -9.63
C ASP A 5 -11.75 11.80 -8.67
N GLU A 6 -10.79 12.70 -8.93
CA GLU A 6 -9.56 12.80 -8.13
C GLU A 6 -9.81 13.30 -6.70
N ARG A 7 -10.93 13.97 -6.42
CA ARG A 7 -11.23 14.48 -5.07
C ARG A 7 -11.45 13.33 -4.10
N GLU A 8 -12.14 12.27 -4.52
CA GLU A 8 -12.33 11.09 -3.68
C GLU A 8 -11.00 10.42 -3.31
N ILE A 9 -10.01 10.46 -4.21
CA ILE A 9 -8.67 9.92 -3.95
C ILE A 9 -7.96 10.78 -2.90
N TYR A 10 -8.02 12.10 -3.05
CA TYR A 10 -7.40 13.02 -2.07
C TYR A 10 -8.12 13.02 -0.73
N GLU A 11 -9.44 12.85 -0.70
CA GLU A 11 -10.23 12.67 0.52
C GLU A 11 -9.81 11.40 1.26
N LEU A 12 -9.66 10.28 0.55
CA LEU A 12 -9.13 9.04 1.13
C LEU A 12 -7.72 9.25 1.73
N VAL A 13 -6.82 9.94 1.03
CA VAL A 13 -5.48 10.23 1.56
C VAL A 13 -5.56 11.10 2.81
N ALA A 14 -6.42 12.13 2.80
CA ALA A 14 -6.61 12.99 3.96
C ALA A 14 -7.16 12.22 5.17
N GLU A 15 -8.12 11.33 4.95
CA GLU A 15 -8.65 10.46 6.03
C GLU A 15 -7.58 9.50 6.54
N PHE A 16 -6.74 8.94 5.66
CA PHE A 16 -5.63 8.05 6.04
C PHE A 16 -4.63 8.80 6.92
N GLU A 17 -4.20 9.98 6.47
CA GLU A 17 -3.23 10.83 7.18
C GLU A 17 -3.78 11.36 8.52
N ALA A 18 -5.10 11.58 8.59
CA ALA A 18 -5.78 11.95 9.83
C ALA A 18 -6.09 10.75 10.74
N ALA A 19 -5.83 9.51 10.29
CA ALA A 19 -6.23 8.27 10.95
C ALA A 19 -7.73 8.19 11.27
N THR A 20 -8.57 8.71 10.37
CA THR A 20 -10.03 8.73 10.51
C THR A 20 -10.77 7.74 9.60
N ILE A 21 -10.06 7.02 8.73
CA ILE A 21 -10.67 5.97 7.90
C ILE A 21 -11.29 4.89 8.80
N ASP A 22 -12.49 4.43 8.46
CA ASP A 22 -13.12 3.29 9.13
C ASP A 22 -12.32 2.00 8.91
N ARG A 23 -12.16 1.19 9.96
CA ARG A 23 -11.41 -0.07 9.89
C ARG A 23 -11.93 -1.04 8.83
N ASN A 24 -13.24 -1.07 8.57
CA ASN A 24 -13.83 -1.93 7.55
C ASN A 24 -13.72 -1.33 6.13
N ALA A 25 -13.46 -0.03 6.02
CA ALA A 25 -13.22 0.65 4.75
C ALA A 25 -11.76 0.49 4.29
N TRP A 26 -10.80 0.39 5.22
CA TRP A 26 -9.39 0.20 4.88
C TRP A 26 -9.10 -1.20 4.32
N LYS A 27 -9.10 -1.33 3.00
CA LYS A 27 -8.77 -2.58 2.28
C LYS A 27 -7.64 -2.33 1.28
N HIS A 28 -7.38 -3.36 0.47
CA HIS A 28 -6.30 -3.36 -0.52
C HIS A 28 -6.41 -2.21 -1.54
N ALA A 29 -7.62 -1.90 -2.00
CA ALA A 29 -7.82 -0.86 -3.01
C ALA A 29 -7.47 0.54 -2.48
N GLU A 30 -7.87 0.81 -1.24
CA GLU A 30 -7.59 2.06 -0.53
C GLU A 30 -6.08 2.20 -0.28
N HIS A 31 -5.42 1.12 0.16
CA HIS A 31 -3.96 1.08 0.31
C HIS A 31 -3.23 1.42 -0.99
N LEU A 32 -3.64 0.82 -2.11
CA LEU A 32 -3.05 1.10 -3.43
C LEU A 32 -3.24 2.55 -3.87
N ALA A 33 -4.41 3.14 -3.61
CA ALA A 33 -4.70 4.52 -3.96
C ALA A 33 -3.83 5.51 -3.18
N VAL A 34 -3.68 5.31 -1.87
CA VAL A 34 -2.78 6.13 -1.04
C VAL A 34 -1.33 5.96 -1.48
N ALA A 35 -0.89 4.72 -1.70
CA ALA A 35 0.45 4.43 -2.21
C ALA A 35 0.73 5.15 -3.54
N LEU A 36 -0.24 5.17 -4.47
CA LEU A 36 -0.11 5.85 -5.75
C LEU A 36 0.07 7.36 -5.58
N VAL A 37 -0.74 8.01 -4.73
CA VAL A 37 -0.59 9.44 -4.47
C VAL A 37 0.78 9.76 -3.91
N TYR A 38 1.26 8.95 -2.97
CA TYR A 38 2.60 9.14 -2.41
C TYR A 38 3.71 8.95 -3.44
N VAL A 39 3.64 7.89 -4.25
CA VAL A 39 4.60 7.64 -5.32
C VAL A 39 4.61 8.77 -6.34
N VAL A 40 3.45 9.26 -6.77
CA VAL A 40 3.33 10.34 -7.76
C VAL A 40 3.96 11.64 -7.25
N ASN A 41 3.83 11.94 -5.96
CA ASN A 41 4.25 13.21 -5.39
C ASN A 41 5.70 13.20 -4.87
N PHE A 42 6.17 12.05 -4.38
CA PHE A 42 7.41 11.95 -3.60
C PHE A 42 8.40 10.90 -4.12
N GLY A 43 8.00 10.04 -5.07
CA GLY A 43 8.81 8.92 -5.56
C GLY A 43 8.90 7.76 -4.56
N GLU A 44 9.47 6.63 -4.99
CA GLU A 44 9.48 5.35 -4.25
C GLU A 44 9.96 5.48 -2.80
N ALA A 45 11.14 6.07 -2.59
CA ALA A 45 11.80 6.07 -1.28
C ALA A 45 11.01 6.86 -0.22
N GLU A 46 10.57 8.07 -0.55
CA GLU A 46 9.80 8.90 0.39
C GLU A 46 8.36 8.39 0.52
N ALA A 47 7.76 7.84 -0.54
CA ALA A 47 6.46 7.20 -0.47
C ALA A 47 6.44 6.01 0.50
N LEU A 48 7.51 5.22 0.53
CA LEU A 48 7.67 4.11 1.47
C LEU A 48 7.67 4.59 2.92
N GLU A 49 8.48 5.60 3.24
CA GLU A 49 8.54 6.15 4.61
C GLU A 49 7.19 6.74 5.04
N LYS A 50 6.51 7.46 4.15
CA LYS A 50 5.17 7.99 4.42
C LYS A 50 4.15 6.87 4.66
N MET A 51 4.18 5.81 3.86
CA MET A 51 3.28 4.67 4.03
C MET A 51 3.55 3.92 5.35
N ARG A 52 4.82 3.67 5.70
CA ARG A 52 5.20 3.05 6.98
C ARG A 52 4.64 3.86 8.15
N SER A 53 4.95 5.15 8.21
CA SER A 53 4.51 6.05 9.27
C SER A 53 2.98 6.12 9.37
N GLY A 54 2.30 6.32 8.23
CA GLY A 54 0.84 6.41 8.18
C GLY A 54 0.16 5.12 8.64
N LEU A 55 0.68 3.95 8.27
CA LEU A 55 0.13 2.67 8.73
C LEU A 55 0.24 2.50 10.24
N PHE A 56 1.38 2.83 10.86
CA PHE A 56 1.52 2.76 12.31
C PHE A 56 0.56 3.73 13.02
N ILE A 57 0.46 4.97 12.54
CA ILE A 57 -0.48 5.96 13.09
C ILE A 57 -1.92 5.47 12.95
N LEU A 58 -2.31 4.94 11.78
CA LEU A 58 -3.66 4.40 11.56
C LEU A 58 -3.96 3.22 12.48
N LEU A 59 -3.03 2.29 12.66
CA LEU A 59 -3.20 1.13 13.55
C LEU A 59 -3.39 1.57 15.01
N GLU A 60 -2.53 2.45 15.53
CA GLU A 60 -2.58 2.87 16.93
C GLU A 60 -3.72 3.86 17.21
N LYS A 61 -3.88 4.89 16.37
CA LYS A 61 -4.80 6.01 16.60
C LYS A 61 -6.18 5.78 16.01
N GLY A 62 -6.24 5.27 14.78
CA GLY A 62 -7.50 5.05 14.08
C GLY A 62 -8.18 3.76 14.52
N PHE A 63 -7.42 2.67 14.61
CA PHE A 63 -7.96 1.33 14.90
C PHE A 63 -7.78 0.90 16.35
N CYS A 64 -7.11 1.70 17.18
CA CYS A 64 -6.86 1.44 18.60
C CYS A 64 -6.20 0.07 18.84
N VAL A 65 -5.29 -0.35 17.95
CA VAL A 65 -4.54 -1.60 18.10
C VAL A 65 -3.45 -1.40 19.15
N ASP A 66 -3.38 -2.30 20.13
CA ASP A 66 -2.23 -2.41 21.03
C ASP A 66 -1.10 -3.17 20.33
N LEU A 67 -0.12 -2.41 19.81
CA LEU A 67 1.02 -2.96 19.07
C LEU A 67 1.96 -3.83 19.92
N THR A 68 1.79 -3.85 21.25
CA THR A 68 2.55 -4.76 22.13
C THR A 68 1.93 -6.16 22.21
N ILE A 69 0.64 -6.28 21.82
CA ILE A 69 -0.13 -7.53 21.84
C ILE A 69 -0.26 -8.11 20.44
N GLU A 70 -0.54 -7.28 19.43
CA GLU A 70 -0.72 -7.68 18.04
C GLU A 70 0.09 -6.77 17.11
N MET A 71 0.72 -7.34 16.09
CA MET A 71 1.42 -6.59 15.04
C MET A 71 0.79 -6.88 13.67
N PRO A 72 -0.31 -6.20 13.29
CA PRO A 72 -0.96 -6.40 11.99
C PRO A 72 -0.08 -5.95 10.80
N TYR A 73 0.89 -5.07 11.06
CA TYR A 73 1.82 -4.56 10.08
C TYR A 73 2.65 -5.67 9.42
N HIS A 74 2.95 -5.51 8.13
CA HIS A 74 3.72 -6.47 7.36
C HIS A 74 4.72 -5.76 6.44
N GLU A 75 5.98 -5.75 6.85
CA GLU A 75 7.04 -4.99 6.21
C GLU A 75 7.25 -5.38 4.73
N THR A 76 7.39 -6.67 4.43
CA THR A 76 7.60 -7.12 3.04
C THR A 76 6.46 -6.74 2.12
N LEU A 77 5.21 -6.81 2.57
CA LEU A 77 4.05 -6.40 1.76
C LEU A 77 4.02 -4.89 1.54
N THR A 78 4.31 -4.08 2.57
CA THR A 78 4.39 -2.61 2.42
C THR A 78 5.44 -2.22 1.38
N VAL A 79 6.65 -2.79 1.47
CA VAL A 79 7.72 -2.52 0.50
C VAL A 79 7.35 -3.02 -0.90
N PHE A 80 6.79 -4.23 -0.99
CA PHE A 80 6.36 -4.80 -2.26
C PHE A 80 5.36 -3.90 -2.97
N TRP A 81 4.32 -3.43 -2.25
CA TRP A 81 3.27 -2.61 -2.85
C TRP A 81 3.78 -1.25 -3.29
N ILE A 82 4.63 -0.58 -2.52
CA ILE A 82 5.23 0.69 -2.95
C ILE A 82 6.04 0.52 -4.24
N LYS A 83 6.88 -0.52 -4.32
CA LYS A 83 7.66 -0.83 -5.53
C LYS A 83 6.79 -1.20 -6.73
N ALA A 84 5.75 -2.00 -6.52
CA ALA A 84 4.82 -2.38 -7.58
C ALA A 84 4.08 -1.16 -8.14
N VAL A 85 3.65 -0.26 -7.25
CA VAL A 85 2.96 0.99 -7.61
C VAL A 85 3.91 1.96 -8.34
N ASP A 86 5.16 2.11 -7.88
CA ASP A 86 6.17 2.94 -8.55
C ASP A 86 6.41 2.50 -10.00
N ARG A 87 6.63 1.19 -10.21
CA ARG A 87 6.80 0.61 -11.54
C ARG A 87 5.56 0.77 -12.42
N PHE A 88 4.37 0.58 -11.86
CA PHE A 88 3.13 0.81 -12.58
C PHE A 88 3.00 2.27 -13.01
N ASN A 89 3.33 3.21 -12.13
CA ASN A 89 3.25 4.65 -12.36
C ASN A 89 4.26 5.12 -13.42
N ALA A 90 5.49 4.63 -13.38
CA ALA A 90 6.55 4.99 -14.33
C ALA A 90 6.15 4.71 -15.80
N ALA A 91 5.36 3.66 -16.04
CA ALA A 91 4.87 3.31 -17.37
C ALA A 91 3.66 4.16 -17.85
N ARG A 92 3.12 5.05 -17.01
CA ARG A 92 1.81 5.70 -17.20
C ARG A 92 1.80 7.20 -16.89
N MET A 93 2.95 7.86 -16.97
CA MET A 93 3.09 9.27 -16.59
C MET A 93 2.17 10.24 -17.36
N SER A 94 1.66 9.85 -18.54
CA SER A 94 0.75 10.67 -19.36
C SER A 94 -0.73 10.57 -18.97
N ALA A 95 -1.13 9.61 -18.12
CA ALA A 95 -2.51 9.42 -17.69
C ALA A 95 -2.85 10.28 -16.47
N SER A 96 -4.13 10.63 -16.29
CA SER A 96 -4.60 11.31 -15.08
C SER A 96 -4.38 10.46 -13.82
N LEU A 97 -4.44 11.08 -12.64
CA LEU A 97 -4.33 10.32 -11.39
C LEU A 97 -5.53 9.37 -11.24
N LEU A 98 -6.73 9.83 -11.63
CA LEU A 98 -7.96 9.03 -11.62
C LEU A 98 -7.84 7.75 -12.47
N GLU A 99 -7.35 7.87 -13.70
CA GLU A 99 -7.17 6.72 -14.59
C GLU A 99 -6.13 5.75 -14.03
N ARG A 100 -5.00 6.27 -13.54
CA ARG A 100 -3.96 5.45 -12.91
C ARG A 100 -4.48 4.71 -11.69
N ALA A 101 -5.20 5.37 -10.78
CA ALA A 101 -5.74 4.75 -9.58
C ALA A 101 -6.73 3.63 -9.90
N ASN A 102 -7.69 3.91 -10.79
CA ASN A 102 -8.69 2.92 -11.17
C ASN A 102 -8.07 1.72 -11.90
N GLN A 103 -7.12 1.95 -12.81
CA GLN A 103 -6.43 0.85 -13.50
C GLN A 103 -5.51 0.06 -12.56
N LEU A 104 -4.82 0.73 -11.63
CA LEU A 104 -3.98 0.07 -10.63
C LEU A 104 -4.82 -0.91 -9.79
N ILE A 105 -5.95 -0.43 -9.25
CA ILE A 105 -6.88 -1.26 -8.45
C ILE A 105 -7.43 -2.44 -9.24
N GLU A 106 -7.72 -2.24 -10.53
CA GLU A 106 -8.27 -3.30 -11.40
C GLU A 106 -7.22 -4.38 -11.74
N THR A 107 -5.94 -4.00 -11.84
CA THR A 107 -4.88 -4.89 -12.37
C THR A 107 -3.96 -5.48 -11.30
N HIS A 108 -3.91 -4.89 -10.10
CA HIS A 108 -3.01 -5.29 -9.02
C HIS A 108 -3.82 -5.92 -7.88
N ASP A 109 -4.25 -7.16 -8.12
CA ASP A 109 -4.98 -7.93 -7.12
C ASP A 109 -4.09 -8.26 -5.90
N LYS A 110 -4.70 -8.47 -4.74
CA LYS A 110 -4.01 -8.70 -3.45
C LYS A 110 -3.07 -9.92 -3.45
N ASP A 111 -3.27 -10.88 -4.36
CA ASP A 111 -2.49 -12.09 -4.48
C ASP A 111 -1.28 -11.93 -5.43
N LEU A 112 -1.09 -10.76 -6.05
CA LEU A 112 0.08 -10.45 -6.88
C LEU A 112 1.44 -10.78 -6.22
N PRO A 113 1.67 -10.54 -4.90
CA PRO A 113 2.90 -10.94 -4.23
C PRO A 113 3.23 -12.44 -4.39
N LEU A 114 2.23 -13.32 -4.50
CA LEU A 114 2.42 -14.76 -4.64
C LEU A 114 3.04 -15.19 -5.99
N LYS A 115 3.23 -14.25 -6.93
CA LYS A 115 4.03 -14.48 -8.14
C LYS A 115 5.54 -14.32 -7.88
N TYR A 116 5.91 -13.66 -6.79
CA TYR A 116 7.30 -13.33 -6.42
C TYR A 116 7.77 -14.12 -5.21
N TYR A 117 6.84 -14.50 -4.33
CA TYR A 117 7.11 -15.21 -3.10
C TYR A 117 6.37 -16.54 -3.04
N THR A 118 7.02 -17.57 -2.50
CA THR A 118 6.30 -18.73 -1.95
C THR A 118 5.45 -18.28 -0.76
N ARG A 119 4.42 -19.06 -0.43
CA ARG A 119 3.56 -18.74 0.74
C ARG A 119 4.37 -18.84 2.03
N GLU A 120 5.28 -19.80 2.08
CA GLU A 120 6.17 -20.08 3.20
C GLU A 120 7.10 -18.88 3.45
N ALA A 121 7.71 -18.32 2.41
CA ALA A 121 8.55 -17.13 2.54
C ALA A 121 7.73 -15.88 2.91
N LEU A 122 6.63 -15.61 2.18
CA LEU A 122 5.86 -14.38 2.33
C LEU A 122 5.22 -14.23 3.71
N PHE A 123 4.67 -15.32 4.25
CA PHE A 123 3.94 -15.30 5.52
C PHE A 123 4.79 -15.71 6.73
N SER A 124 6.12 -15.71 6.57
CA SER A 124 7.06 -15.92 7.67
C SER A 124 7.12 -14.73 8.63
N ASP A 125 7.53 -14.98 9.88
CA ASP A 125 7.76 -13.91 10.87
C ASP A 125 8.87 -12.94 10.44
N GLU A 126 9.84 -13.43 9.66
CA GLU A 126 10.90 -12.60 9.09
C GLU A 126 10.33 -11.60 8.09
N ALA A 127 9.57 -12.07 7.09
CA ALA A 127 8.97 -11.21 6.06
C ALA A 127 7.99 -10.16 6.64
N ARG A 128 7.36 -10.47 7.78
CA ARG A 128 6.53 -9.52 8.53
C ARG A 128 7.34 -8.39 9.15
N ARG A 129 8.55 -8.67 9.65
CA ARG A 129 9.39 -7.72 10.41
C ARG A 129 10.38 -6.95 9.54
N VAL A 130 10.95 -7.61 8.55
CA VAL A 130 11.98 -7.04 7.66
C VAL A 130 11.63 -7.36 6.21
N PHE A 131 12.04 -6.49 5.29
CA PHE A 131 11.87 -6.75 3.88
C PHE A 131 12.76 -7.92 3.46
N VAL A 132 12.14 -8.97 2.93
CA VAL A 132 12.83 -10.08 2.28
C VAL A 132 12.61 -10.01 0.77
N GLN A 133 13.61 -10.39 -0.01
CA GLN A 133 13.50 -10.44 -1.47
C GLN A 133 12.67 -11.67 -1.91
N GLY A 134 11.95 -11.55 -3.02
CA GLY A 134 11.17 -12.66 -3.60
C GLY A 134 12.02 -13.89 -3.94
N ASP A 135 11.62 -15.05 -3.41
CA ASP A 135 12.31 -16.34 -3.56
C ASP A 135 11.90 -17.11 -4.83
N ILE A 136 10.74 -16.76 -5.44
CA ILE A 136 10.37 -17.25 -6.77
C ILE A 136 11.04 -16.41 -7.86
N GLN A 137 10.91 -15.09 -7.74
CA GLN A 137 11.56 -14.12 -8.63
C GLN A 137 11.69 -12.78 -7.92
N THR A 138 12.69 -12.00 -8.33
CA THR A 138 12.87 -10.64 -7.82
C THR A 138 11.77 -9.73 -8.34
N LEU A 139 11.30 -8.82 -7.47
CA LEU A 139 10.52 -7.68 -7.93
C LEU A 139 11.44 -6.82 -8.77
#